data_AF-A0A3A1R5H3-F1
#
_entry.id   AF-A0A3A1R5H3-F1
#
_cell.length_a   1.000
_cell.length_b   1.000
_cell.length_c   1.000
_cell.angle_alpha   90.00
_cell.angle_beta   90.00
_cell.angle_gamma   90.00
#
_symmetry.space_group_name_H-M   'P 1'
#
loop_
_entity.id
_entity.type
_entity.pdbx_description
1 polymer ?
#
loop_
_entity_poly.entity_id
_entity_poly.type
_entity_poly.pdbx_seq_one_letter_code
_entity_poly.pdbx_strand_id
1 'polypeptide(L)' 'MDSLKEALQQVEIAERNLLDAQGNTDPQHFQRATQDVHYAQTLLNSIHDTMLKANQEDQKEYHRAQERMRLLEEALASL' A
#
# COMPACT_ATOMS: atom_id res chain seq x y z
N MET A 1 16.47 -0.99 -7.22
CA MET A 1 16.22 -1.12 -5.77
C MET A 1 15.34 0.02 -5.25
N ASP A 2 15.45 1.24 -5.79
CA ASP A 2 14.64 2.39 -5.34
C ASP A 2 13.13 2.19 -5.47
N SER A 3 12.66 1.51 -6.53
CA SER A 3 11.22 1.31 -6.78
C SER A 3 10.52 0.40 -5.77
N LEU A 4 11.20 -0.62 -5.23
CA LEU A 4 10.63 -1.47 -4.16
C LEU A 4 10.50 -0.65 -2.88
N LYS A 5 11.55 0.09 -2.51
CA LYS A 5 11.54 0.95 -1.33
C LYS A 5 10.44 2.02 -1.40
N GLU A 6 10.26 2.63 -2.57
CA GLU A 6 9.19 3.59 -2.82
C GLU A 6 7.80 2.96 -2.65
N ALA A 7 7.57 1.78 -3.24
CA ALA A 7 6.31 1.06 -3.09
C ALA A 7 6.02 0.70 -1.62
N LEU A 8 7.02 0.19 -0.89
CA LEU A 8 6.91 -0.13 0.54
C LEU A 8 6.57 1.10 1.37
N GLN A 9 7.26 2.21 1.13
CA GLN A 9 7.00 3.46 1.83
C GLN A 9 5.58 3.97 1.56
N GLN A 10 5.08 3.84 0.33
CA GLN A 10 3.73 4.28 0.01
C GLN A 10 2.67 3.37 0.65
N VAL A 11 2.92 2.06 0.79
CA VAL A 11 2.04 1.15 1.56
C VAL A 11 1.96 1.59 3.03
N GLU A 12 3.09 1.95 3.65
CA GLU A 12 3.10 2.46 5.03
C GLU A 12 2.35 3.80 5.18
N ILE A 13 2.47 4.69 4.19
CA ILE A 13 1.71 5.95 4.16
C ILE A 13 0.21 5.68 4.05
N ALA A 14 -0.19 4.78 3.15
CA ALA A 14 -1.58 4.38 2.97
C ALA A 14 -2.17 3.78 4.24
N GLU A 15 -1.44 2.88 4.91
CA GLU A 15 -1.83 2.30 6.19
C GLU A 15 -2.07 3.36 7.25
N ARG A 16 -1.12 4.29 7.43
CA ARG A 16 -1.26 5.35 8.44
C ARG A 16 -2.46 6.25 8.16
N ASN A 17 -2.65 6.68 6.93
CA ASN A 17 -3.74 7.58 6.58
C ASN A 17 -5.11 6.87 6.65
N LEU A 18 -5.16 5.56 6.40
CA LEU A 18 -6.38 4.76 6.58
C LEU A 18 -6.76 4.63 8.06
N LEU A 19 -5.78 4.37 8.94
CA LEU A 19 -6.00 4.34 10.39
C LEU A 19 -6.48 5.70 10.91
N ASP A 20 -5.88 6.79 10.43
CA ASP A 20 -6.31 8.15 10.76
C ASP A 20 -7.75 8.42 10.29
N ALA A 21 -8.14 7.90 9.12
CA ALA A 21 -9.50 8.05 8.58
C ALA A 21 -10.54 7.26 9.38
N GLN A 22 -10.22 6.06 9.88
CA GLN A 22 -11.12 5.28 10.74
C GLN A 22 -11.46 5.97 12.07
N GLY A 23 -10.53 6.77 12.60
CA GLY A 23 -10.74 7.54 13.82
C GLY A 23 -11.37 8.92 13.62
N ASN A 24 -11.68 9.31 12.37
CA ASN A 24 -12.08 10.68 12.02
C ASN A 24 -13.37 10.71 11.20
N THR A 25 -14.17 11.76 11.38
CA THR A 25 -15.42 11.99 10.62
C THR A 25 -15.24 12.96 9.45
N ASP A 26 -14.04 13.54 9.29
CA ASP A 26 -13.72 14.44 8.19
C ASP A 26 -13.59 13.67 6.85
N PRO A 27 -14.45 13.97 5.85
CA PRO A 27 -14.40 13.33 4.54
C PRO A 27 -13.06 13.47 3.80
N GLN A 28 -12.26 14.50 4.10
CA GLN A 28 -10.96 14.69 3.46
C GLN A 28 -9.96 13.59 3.86
N HIS A 29 -10.04 13.10 5.10
CA HIS A 29 -9.19 12.00 5.56
C HIS A 29 -9.54 10.71 4.83
N PHE A 30 -10.83 10.42 4.65
CA PHE A 30 -11.28 9.26 3.87
C PHE A 30 -10.84 9.33 2.40
N GLN A 31 -11.01 10.48 1.76
CA GLN A 31 -10.58 10.69 0.37
C GLN A 31 -9.07 10.49 0.23
N ARG A 32 -8.28 11.04 1.15
CA ARG A 32 -6.83 10.89 1.17
C ARG A 32 -6.42 9.43 1.34
N ALA A 33 -7.00 8.72 2.32
CA ALA A 33 -6.73 7.31 2.53
C ALA A 33 -7.04 6.48 1.27
N THR A 34 -8.17 6.74 0.61
CA THR A 34 -8.55 6.08 -0.65
C THR A 34 -7.51 6.32 -1.75
N GLN A 35 -7.07 7.57 -1.92
CA GLN A 35 -6.05 7.92 -2.91
C GLN A 35 -4.71 7.25 -2.63
N ASP A 36 -4.27 7.23 -1.37
CA ASP A 36 -3.00 6.63 -0.99
C ASP A 36 -3.01 5.11 -1.15
N VAL A 37 -4.12 4.43 -0.83
CA VAL A 37 -4.34 3.00 -1.07
C VAL A 37 -4.23 2.68 -2.56
N HIS A 38 -4.93 3.43 -3.42
CA HIS A 38 -4.84 3.24 -4.87
C HIS A 38 -3.44 3.53 -5.42
N TYR A 39 -2.75 4.54 -4.90
CA TYR A 39 -1.41 4.88 -5.34
C TYR A 39 -0.39 3.81 -4.93
N ALA A 40 -0.46 3.31 -3.69
CA ALA A 40 0.36 2.18 -3.22
C ALA A 40 0.17 0.94 -4.09
N GLN A 41 -1.09 0.59 -4.39
CA GLN A 41 -1.41 -0.55 -5.26
C GLN A 41 -0.84 -0.38 -6.68
N THR A 42 -0.90 0.83 -7.23
CA THR A 42 -0.32 1.16 -8.55
C THR A 42 1.19 0.95 -8.57
N LEU A 43 1.90 1.38 -7.51
CA LEU A 43 3.35 1.18 -7.38
C LEU A 43 3.70 -0.32 -7.24
N LEU A 44 2.96 -1.08 -6.44
CA LEU A 44 3.18 -2.53 -6.31
C LEU A 44 2.93 -3.28 -7.62
N ASN A 45 1.95 -2.85 -8.41
CA ASN A 45 1.67 -3.40 -9.72
C ASN A 45 2.77 -3.06 -10.73
N SER A 46 3.30 -1.83 -10.70
CA SER A 46 4.33 -1.39 -11.65
C SER A 46 5.66 -2.12 -11.47
N ILE A 47 5.96 -2.58 -10.25
CA ILE A 47 7.18 -3.34 -9.94
C ILE A 47 7.00 -4.86 -10.01
N HIS A 48 5.79 -5.37 -10.25
CA HIS A 48 5.47 -6.81 -10.16
C HIS A 48 6.44 -7.70 -10.96
N ASP A 49 6.57 -7.44 -12.26
CA ASP A 49 7.43 -8.23 -13.16
C ASP A 49 8.92 -8.13 -12.79
N THR A 50 9.33 -7.02 -12.18
CA THR A 50 10.69 -6.83 -11.68
C THR A 50 10.92 -7.67 -10.44
N MET A 51 9.95 -7.73 -9.53
CA MET A 51 10.04 -8.51 -8.29
C MET A 51 10.05 -10.01 -8.53
N LEU A 52 9.36 -10.52 -9.56
CA LEU A 52 9.43 -11.93 -9.96
C LEU A 52 10.87 -12.40 -10.29
N LYS A 53 11.76 -11.48 -10.67
CA LYS A 53 13.16 -11.77 -11.02
C LYS A 53 14.16 -11.26 -9.97
N ALA A 54 13.67 -10.63 -8.90
CA ALA A 54 14.52 -10.10 -7.83
C ALA A 54 15.12 -11.23 -6.97
N ASN A 55 16.00 -10.86 -6.04
CA ASN A 55 16.51 -11.80 -5.05
C ASN A 55 15.39 -12.21 -4.06
N GLN A 56 15.63 -13.25 -3.26
CA GLN A 56 14.64 -13.80 -2.33
C GLN A 56 14.20 -12.80 -1.24
N GLU A 57 15.09 -11.90 -0.81
CA GLU A 57 14.78 -10.92 0.23
C GLU A 57 13.81 -9.86 -0.30
N ASP A 58 14.08 -9.30 -1.47
CA ASP A 58 13.22 -8.35 -2.15
C ASP A 58 11.84 -8.97 -2.49
N GLN A 59 11.82 -10.22 -2.96
CA GLN A 59 10.57 -10.97 -3.20
C GLN A 59 9.74 -11.13 -1.92
N LYS A 60 10.39 -11.43 -0.80
CA LYS A 60 9.72 -11.60 0.49
C LYS A 60 9.12 -10.29 0.98
N GLU A 61 9.85 -9.18 0.88
CA GLU A 61 9.32 -7.86 1.23
C GLU A 61 8.17 -7.44 0.31
N TYR A 62 8.30 -7.70 -1.00
CA TYR A 62 7.22 -7.46 -1.95
C TYR A 62 5.95 -8.25 -1.60
N HIS A 63 6.04 -9.55 -1.32
CA HIS A 63 4.87 -10.35 -0.93
C HIS A 63 4.25 -9.89 0.39
N ARG A 64 5.07 -9.47 1.36
CA ARG A 64 4.56 -8.85 2.60
C ARG A 64 3.80 -7.56 2.30
N ALA A 65 4.30 -6.74 1.40
CA ALA A 65 3.62 -5.52 0.97
C ALA A 65 2.29 -5.82 0.29
N GLN A 66 2.23 -6.82 -0.60
CA GLN A 66 0.99 -7.24 -1.24
C GLN A 66 -0.06 -7.72 -0.22
N GLU A 67 0.36 -8.49 0.79
CA GLU A 67 -0.57 -8.96 1.83
C GLU A 67 -1.07 -7.79 2.70
N ARG A 68 -0.21 -6.85 3.06
CA ARG A 68 -0.65 -5.60 3.73
C ARG A 68 -1.65 -4.85 2.84
N MET A 69 -1.37 -4.75 1.55
CA MET A 69 -2.22 -4.02 0.62
C MET A 69 -3.62 -4.64 0.53
N ARG A 70 -3.71 -5.98 0.52
CA ARG A 70 -4.98 -6.71 0.60
C ARG A 70 -5.77 -6.33 1.86
N LEU A 71 -5.12 -6.29 3.02
CA LEU A 71 -5.77 -5.90 4.28
C LEU A 71 -6.25 -4.44 4.27
N LEU A 72 -5.48 -3.54 3.66
CA LEU A 72 -5.86 -2.13 3.53
C LEU A 72 -7.07 -1.94 2.61
N GLU A 73 -7.15 -2.69 1.50
CA GLU A 73 -8.30 -2.68 0.60
C GLU A 73 -9.57 -3.22 1.32
N GLU A 74 -9.44 -4.30 2.10
CA GLU A 74 -10.53 -4.84 2.91
C GLU A 74 -11.02 -3.86 3.98
N ALA A 75 -10.07 -3.20 4.67
CA ALA A 75 -10.38 -2.18 5.67
C ALA A 75 -11.02 -0.93 5.04
N LEU A 76 -10.57 -0.50 3.87
CA LEU A 76 -11.15 0.62 3.13
C LEU A 76 -12.57 0.32 2.64
N ALA A 77 -12.84 -0.91 2.19
CA ALA A 77 -14.18 -1.34 1.78
C ALA A 77 -15.18 -1.43 2.94
N SER A 78 -14.68 -1.44 4.18
CA SER A 78 -15.48 -1.57 5.41
C SER A 78 -15.74 -0.22 6.11
N LEU A 79 -15.20 0.87 5.57
CA LEU A 79 -15.44 2.25 6.00
C LEU A 79 -16.70 2.82 5.34
#